data_AF-A0A2A8D0T8-F1
#
_entry.id   AF-A0A2A8D0T8-F1
#
_cell.length_a   1.000
_cell.length_b   1.000
_cell.length_c   1.000
_cell.angle_alpha   90.00
_cell.angle_beta   90.00
_cell.angle_gamma   90.00
#
_symmetry.space_group_name_H-M   'P 1'
#
loop_
_entity.id
_entity.type
_entity.pdbx_description
1 polymer ?
#
loop_
_entity_poly.entity_id
_entity_poly.type
_entity_poly.pdbx_seq_one_letter_code
_entity_poly.pdbx_strand_id
1 'polypeptide(L)'
;MSAAAVDSKGKVATIHSKIESALRGEVDDNWDIVLDDWASAAPSQRKAVRAYVSGLRNRMYRTLMEIDSIEELERGVAIQYVEVKAHWMMLNTQIQHQTDRDGRAADDLIYRATCVSLIVQALEPLLTQTRVDSLTNFLAEPFDE
;
A
#
# COMPACT_ATOMS: atom_id res chain seq x y z
N MET A 1 2.19 2.93 37.01
CA MET A 1 1.47 2.47 35.79
C MET A 1 0.87 1.10 36.07
N SER A 2 -0.34 0.80 35.59
CA SER A 2 -0.97 -0.52 35.78
C SER A 2 -0.40 -1.57 34.82
N ALA A 3 -0.49 -2.85 35.16
CA ALA A 3 -0.07 -3.97 34.30
C ALA A 3 -0.77 -3.94 32.92
N ALA A 4 -2.04 -3.51 32.87
CA ALA A 4 -2.81 -3.34 31.64
C ALA A 4 -2.23 -2.24 30.72
N ALA A 5 -1.74 -1.13 31.28
CA ALA A 5 -1.11 -0.06 30.50
C ALA A 5 0.27 -0.48 29.95
N VAL A 6 0.97 -1.38 30.66
CA VAL A 6 2.24 -1.97 30.19
C VAL A 6 1.99 -2.97 29.06
N ASP A 7 0.97 -3.82 29.19
CA ASP A 7 0.55 -4.79 28.14
C ASP A 7 0.11 -4.09 26.84
N SER A 8 -0.65 -2.99 26.96
CA SER A 8 -1.09 -2.20 25.80
C SER A 8 0.10 -1.57 25.04
N LYS A 9 1.07 -0.97 25.75
CA LYS A 9 2.28 -0.42 25.11
C LYS A 9 3.13 -1.48 24.42
N GLY A 10 3.23 -2.67 25.02
CA GLY A 10 3.93 -3.80 24.40
C GLY A 10 3.28 -4.26 23.09
N LYS A 11 1.95 -4.29 23.05
CA LYS A 11 1.18 -4.60 21.84
C LYS A 11 1.33 -3.53 20.75
N VAL A 12 1.23 -2.25 21.09
CA VAL A 12 1.46 -1.14 20.13
C VAL A 12 2.85 -1.25 19.51
N ALA A 13 3.90 -1.41 20.33
CA ALA A 13 5.27 -1.59 19.83
C ALA A 13 5.42 -2.81 18.92
N THR A 14 4.71 -3.91 19.22
CA THR A 14 4.71 -5.11 18.38
C THR A 14 4.07 -4.83 17.02
N ILE A 15 2.95 -4.10 16.96
CA ILE A 15 2.29 -3.75 15.71
C ILE A 15 3.15 -2.75 14.91
N HIS A 16 3.76 -1.75 15.56
CA HIS A 16 4.71 -0.84 14.93
C HIS A 16 5.88 -1.58 14.26
N SER A 17 6.45 -2.58 14.94
CA SER A 17 7.52 -3.40 14.35
C SER A 17 7.05 -4.15 13.10
N LYS A 18 5.82 -4.69 13.10
CA LYS A 18 5.24 -5.32 11.91
C LYS A 18 5.02 -4.34 10.77
N ILE A 19 4.50 -3.14 11.07
CA ILE A 19 4.30 -2.06 10.10
C ILE A 19 5.64 -1.62 9.50
N GLU A 20 6.66 -1.45 10.33
CA GLU A 20 8.00 -1.10 9.87
C GLU A 20 8.59 -2.17 8.95
N SER A 21 8.48 -3.45 9.34
CA SER A 21 8.92 -4.57 8.50
C SER A 21 8.20 -4.60 7.16
N ALA A 22 6.88 -4.40 7.17
CA ALA A 22 6.06 -4.41 5.95
C ALA A 22 6.38 -3.24 5.03
N LEU A 23 6.57 -2.02 5.57
CA LEU A 23 6.67 -0.81 4.76
C LEU A 23 8.10 -0.33 4.50
N ARG A 24 9.11 -0.74 5.26
CA ARG A 24 10.51 -0.29 5.07
C ARG A 24 11.53 -1.39 4.79
N GLY A 25 11.10 -2.65 4.74
CA GLY A 25 11.92 -3.78 4.34
C GLY A 25 11.83 -4.07 2.83
N GLU A 26 11.43 -5.30 2.51
CA GLU A 26 11.47 -5.91 1.17
C GLU A 26 10.74 -5.12 0.07
N VAL A 27 9.79 -4.24 0.43
CA VAL A 27 9.05 -3.43 -0.55
C VAL A 27 9.97 -2.52 -1.36
N ASP A 28 10.98 -1.92 -0.72
CA ASP A 28 11.93 -1.05 -1.43
C ASP A 28 12.77 -1.83 -2.45
N ASP A 29 13.27 -3.00 -2.05
CA ASP A 29 14.08 -3.87 -2.91
C ASP A 29 13.24 -4.45 -4.06
N ASN A 30 12.01 -4.87 -3.77
CA ASN A 30 11.10 -5.40 -4.77
C ASN A 30 10.71 -4.35 -5.82
N TRP A 31 10.60 -3.08 -5.43
CA TRP A 31 10.41 -2.00 -6.42
C TRP A 31 11.62 -1.84 -7.32
N ASP A 32 12.82 -1.91 -6.78
CA ASP A 32 14.03 -1.75 -7.57
C ASP A 32 14.16 -2.92 -8.58
N ILE A 33 13.84 -4.15 -8.17
CA ILE A 33 13.74 -5.32 -9.08
C ILE A 33 12.71 -5.07 -10.19
N VAL A 34 11.48 -4.69 -9.83
CA VAL A 34 10.40 -4.44 -10.80
C VAL A 34 10.78 -3.33 -11.78
N LEU A 35 11.44 -2.28 -11.33
CA LEU A 35 11.81 -1.15 -12.17
C LEU A 35 13.02 -1.46 -13.06
N ASP A 36 13.93 -2.33 -12.63
CA ASP A 36 15.06 -2.79 -13.42
C ASP A 36 14.63 -3.68 -14.59
N ASP A 37 13.55 -4.46 -14.43
CA ASP A 37 12.92 -5.23 -15.51
C ASP A 37 12.34 -4.34 -16.63
N TRP A 38 12.11 -3.05 -16.37
CA TRP A 38 11.64 -2.09 -17.37
C TRP A 38 12.77 -1.63 -18.29
N ALA A 39 13.32 -2.53 -19.10
CA ALA A 39 14.51 -2.32 -19.92
C ALA A 39 14.41 -1.11 -20.88
N SER A 40 13.23 -0.81 -21.41
CA SER A 40 12.98 0.30 -22.36
C SER A 40 12.95 1.68 -21.70
N ALA A 41 12.85 1.77 -20.37
CA ALA A 41 12.71 3.03 -19.66
C ALA A 41 14.02 3.83 -19.60
N ALA A 42 13.91 5.14 -19.74
CA ALA A 42 14.98 6.04 -19.32
C ALA A 42 15.15 5.99 -17.78
N PRO A 43 16.38 6.18 -17.25
CA PRO A 43 16.61 6.22 -15.81
C PRO A 43 15.73 7.24 -15.06
N SER A 44 15.38 8.35 -15.72
CA SER A 44 14.48 9.37 -15.16
C SER A 44 13.05 8.86 -14.98
N GLN A 45 12.56 7.98 -15.86
CA GLN A 45 11.22 7.39 -15.76
C GLN A 45 11.15 6.41 -14.58
N ARG A 46 12.14 5.52 -14.44
CA ARG A 46 12.24 4.61 -13.29
C ARG A 46 12.30 5.41 -11.98
N LYS A 47 13.14 6.46 -11.93
CA LYS A 47 13.25 7.35 -10.78
C LYS A 47 11.92 8.07 -10.46
N ALA A 48 11.15 8.47 -11.48
CA ALA A 48 9.85 9.09 -11.27
C ALA A 48 8.83 8.12 -10.66
N VAL A 49 8.74 6.88 -11.17
CA VAL A 49 7.87 5.84 -10.59
C VAL A 49 8.30 5.51 -9.16
N ARG A 50 9.61 5.33 -8.94
CA ARG A 50 10.18 5.09 -7.60
C ARG A 50 9.80 6.20 -6.62
N ALA A 51 10.02 7.47 -7.00
CA ALA A 51 9.68 8.61 -6.15
C ALA A 51 8.19 8.67 -5.82
N TYR A 52 7.32 8.36 -6.78
CA TYR A 52 5.88 8.30 -6.57
C TYR A 52 5.49 7.25 -5.52
N VAL A 53 5.94 5.99 -5.67
CA VAL A 53 5.56 4.91 -4.74
C VAL A 53 6.22 5.06 -3.37
N SER A 54 7.47 5.54 -3.31
CA SER A 54 8.11 5.92 -2.06
C SER A 54 7.32 7.00 -1.34
N GLY A 55 6.83 8.00 -2.06
CA GLY A 55 6.03 9.09 -1.50
C GLY A 55 4.75 8.57 -0.86
N LEU A 56 4.04 7.66 -1.54
CA LEU A 56 2.83 7.03 -1.03
C LEU A 56 3.10 6.22 0.26
N ARG A 57 4.06 5.29 0.21
CA ARG A 57 4.45 4.48 1.38
C ARG A 57 4.95 5.34 2.54
N ASN A 58 5.76 6.36 2.29
CA ASN A 58 6.34 7.18 3.35
C ASN A 58 5.28 7.97 4.12
N ARG A 59 4.21 8.41 3.44
CA ARG A 59 3.06 9.03 4.12
C ARG A 59 2.35 8.02 5.02
N MET A 60 2.04 6.83 4.49
CA MET A 60 1.41 5.74 5.26
C MET A 60 2.22 5.41 6.52
N TYR A 61 3.53 5.17 6.34
CA TYR A 61 4.41 4.82 7.45
C TYR A 61 4.43 5.90 8.54
N ARG A 62 4.60 7.18 8.16
CA ARG A 62 4.61 8.27 9.16
C ARG A 62 3.30 8.36 9.92
N THR A 63 2.17 8.35 9.22
CA THR A 63 0.84 8.41 9.83
C THR A 63 0.63 7.27 10.83
N LEU A 64 1.02 6.05 10.46
CA LEU A 64 0.82 4.88 11.33
C LEU A 64 1.73 4.89 12.56
N MET A 65 2.97 5.35 12.41
CA MET A 65 3.96 5.37 13.49
C MET A 65 3.71 6.46 14.55
N GLU A 66 2.86 7.44 14.24
CA GLU A 66 2.44 8.50 15.17
C GLU A 66 1.28 8.07 16.09
N ILE A 67 0.70 6.87 15.88
CA ILE A 67 -0.46 6.40 16.63
C ILE A 67 -0.02 5.57 17.84
N ASP A 68 -0.41 6.00 19.04
CA ASP A 68 0.01 5.36 20.30
C ASP A 68 -1.04 4.44 20.94
N SER A 69 -2.18 4.23 20.26
CA SER A 69 -3.26 3.36 20.75
C SER A 69 -3.56 2.22 19.78
N ILE A 70 -3.87 1.03 20.32
CA ILE A 70 -4.10 -0.18 19.51
C ILE A 70 -5.31 0.01 18.59
N GLU A 71 -6.42 0.50 19.12
CA GLU A 71 -7.67 0.65 18.36
C GLU A 71 -7.52 1.67 17.22
N GLU A 72 -6.83 2.79 17.46
CA GLU A 72 -6.56 3.76 16.40
C GLU A 72 -5.55 3.23 15.40
N LEU A 73 -4.59 2.41 15.83
CA LEU A 73 -3.57 1.85 14.95
C LEU A 73 -4.19 0.80 14.01
N GLU A 74 -5.05 -0.08 14.52
CA GLU A 74 -5.83 -1.02 13.70
C GLU A 74 -6.72 -0.28 12.69
N ARG A 75 -7.40 0.78 13.14
CA ARG A 75 -8.19 1.65 12.27
C ARG A 75 -7.31 2.35 11.24
N GLY A 76 -6.14 2.84 11.64
CA GLY A 76 -5.16 3.49 10.81
C GLY A 76 -4.69 2.58 9.69
N VAL A 77 -4.31 1.33 10.01
CA VAL A 77 -3.90 0.33 9.00
C VAL A 77 -5.04 0.07 8.02
N ALA A 78 -6.29 -0.08 8.50
CA ALA A 78 -7.44 -0.25 7.62
C ALA A 78 -7.66 0.94 6.68
N ILE A 79 -7.51 2.18 7.16
CA ILE A 79 -7.62 3.40 6.34
C ILE A 79 -6.52 3.43 5.28
N GLN A 80 -5.27 3.16 5.67
CA GLN A 80 -4.14 3.16 4.72
C GLN A 80 -4.29 2.05 3.66
N TYR A 81 -4.81 0.87 4.06
CA TYR A 81 -5.13 -0.20 3.12
C TYR A 81 -6.19 0.21 2.10
N VAL A 82 -7.30 0.82 2.55
CA VAL A 82 -8.36 1.33 1.66
C VAL A 82 -7.80 2.39 0.71
N GLU A 83 -7.01 3.34 1.22
CA GLU A 83 -6.40 4.38 0.40
C GLU A 83 -5.52 3.78 -0.70
N VAL A 84 -4.62 2.85 -0.37
CA VAL A 84 -3.74 2.26 -1.38
C VAL A 84 -4.48 1.36 -2.37
N LYS A 85 -5.49 0.62 -1.90
CA LYS A 85 -6.31 -0.26 -2.77
C LYS A 85 -7.12 0.58 -3.76
N ALA A 86 -7.69 1.69 -3.31
CA ALA A 86 -8.38 2.64 -4.19
C ALA A 86 -7.42 3.23 -5.24
N HIS A 87 -6.20 3.62 -4.86
CA HIS A 87 -5.17 4.07 -5.81
C HIS A 87 -4.83 2.98 -6.83
N TRP A 88 -4.66 1.73 -6.37
CA TRP A 88 -4.41 0.60 -7.27
C TRP A 88 -5.57 0.36 -8.24
N MET A 89 -6.83 0.41 -7.77
CA MET A 89 -8.02 0.29 -8.62
C MET A 89 -8.05 1.38 -9.69
N MET A 90 -7.81 2.64 -9.32
CA MET A 90 -7.75 3.76 -10.26
C MET A 90 -6.69 3.56 -11.35
N LEU A 91 -5.49 3.08 -10.97
CA LEU A 91 -4.43 2.80 -11.94
C LEU A 91 -4.85 1.69 -12.92
N ASN A 92 -5.48 0.62 -12.44
CA ASN A 92 -5.97 -0.45 -13.31
C ASN A 92 -7.11 0.00 -14.23
N THR A 93 -8.03 0.84 -13.75
CA THR A 93 -9.06 1.44 -14.61
C THR A 93 -8.43 2.28 -15.72
N GLN A 94 -7.38 3.05 -15.42
CA GLN A 94 -6.64 3.81 -16.43
C GLN A 94 -5.92 2.89 -17.44
N ILE A 95 -5.33 1.78 -16.98
CA ILE A 95 -4.68 0.78 -17.84
C ILE A 95 -5.71 0.17 -18.79
N GLN A 96 -6.87 -0.25 -18.27
CA GLN A 96 -7.96 -0.82 -19.07
C GLN A 96 -8.43 0.17 -20.12
N HIS A 97 -8.75 1.41 -19.71
CA HIS A 97 -9.20 2.44 -20.65
C HIS A 97 -8.17 2.75 -21.75
N GLN A 98 -6.87 2.85 -21.43
CA GLN A 98 -5.84 3.05 -22.45
C GLN A 98 -5.68 1.83 -23.37
N THR A 99 -5.81 0.63 -22.83
CA THR A 99 -5.74 -0.61 -23.62
C THR A 99 -6.90 -0.70 -24.58
N ASP A 100 -8.12 -0.37 -24.15
CA ASP A 100 -9.32 -0.37 -24.99
C ASP A 100 -9.24 0.68 -26.11
N ARG A 101 -8.67 1.86 -25.81
CA ARG A 101 -8.58 2.97 -26.77
C ARG A 101 -7.41 2.84 -27.76
N ASP A 102 -6.24 2.51 -27.25
CA ASP A 102 -4.96 2.63 -27.96
C ASP A 102 -4.30 1.26 -28.25
N GLY A 103 -4.96 0.16 -27.85
CA GLY A 103 -4.47 -1.22 -27.98
C GLY A 103 -3.40 -1.61 -26.96
N ARG A 104 -2.89 -0.65 -26.18
CA ARG A 104 -1.96 -0.87 -25.06
C ARG A 104 -1.96 0.31 -24.10
N ALA A 105 -1.74 0.05 -22.82
CA ALA A 105 -1.44 1.09 -21.84
C ALA A 105 0.03 1.55 -21.93
N ALA A 106 0.30 2.77 -21.45
CA ALA A 106 1.65 3.27 -21.29
C ALA A 106 2.41 2.44 -20.22
N ASP A 107 3.66 2.06 -20.53
CA ASP A 107 4.47 1.24 -19.63
C ASP A 107 4.63 1.87 -18.24
N ASP A 108 4.79 3.20 -18.16
CA ASP A 108 4.97 3.89 -16.88
C ASP A 108 3.77 3.73 -15.93
N LEU A 109 2.57 3.61 -16.50
CA LEU A 109 1.34 3.34 -15.76
C LEU A 109 1.31 1.89 -15.26
N ILE A 110 1.72 0.94 -16.10
CA ILE A 110 1.80 -0.49 -15.74
C ILE A 110 2.79 -0.69 -14.59
N TYR A 111 4.03 -0.21 -14.72
CA TYR A 111 5.04 -0.36 -13.67
C TYR A 111 4.65 0.36 -12.37
N ARG A 112 3.96 1.51 -12.46
CA ARG A 112 3.40 2.19 -11.29
C ARG A 112 2.33 1.33 -10.60
N ALA A 113 1.40 0.74 -11.35
CA ALA A 113 0.37 -0.14 -10.80
C ALA A 113 0.99 -1.38 -10.13
N THR A 114 2.01 -1.99 -10.77
CA THR A 114 2.76 -3.11 -10.21
C THR A 114 3.44 -2.72 -8.89
N CYS A 115 4.16 -1.59 -8.86
CA CYS A 115 4.81 -1.13 -7.63
C CYS A 115 3.79 -0.79 -6.52
N VAL A 116 2.64 -0.21 -6.85
CA VAL A 116 1.57 0.04 -5.85
C VAL A 116 0.99 -1.27 -5.31
N SER A 117 0.86 -2.31 -6.14
CA SER A 117 0.38 -3.62 -5.68
C SER A 117 1.30 -4.27 -4.62
N LEU A 118 2.60 -4.00 -4.65
CA LEU A 118 3.53 -4.45 -3.61
C LEU A 118 3.26 -3.78 -2.25
N ILE A 119 2.78 -2.53 -2.23
CA ILE A 119 2.32 -1.89 -0.97
C ILE A 119 1.04 -2.57 -0.47
N VAL A 120 0.10 -2.84 -1.37
CA VAL A 120 -1.15 -3.54 -1.03
C VAL A 120 -0.82 -4.89 -0.38
N GLN A 121 0.03 -5.70 -1.03
CA GLN A 121 0.47 -7.00 -0.54
C GLN A 121 1.22 -6.91 0.80
N ALA A 122 1.99 -5.85 1.02
CA ALA A 122 2.67 -5.64 2.29
C ALA A 122 1.71 -5.29 3.45
N LEU A 123 0.60 -4.60 3.16
CA LEU A 123 -0.39 -4.21 4.17
C LEU A 123 -1.40 -5.32 4.48
N GLU A 124 -1.73 -6.18 3.53
CA GLU A 124 -2.74 -7.24 3.71
C GLU A 124 -2.48 -8.14 4.95
N PRO A 125 -1.25 -8.60 5.24
CA PRO A 125 -0.94 -9.40 6.43
C PRO A 125 -1.10 -8.68 7.77
N LEU A 126 -1.20 -7.35 7.75
CA LEU A 126 -1.43 -6.54 8.96
C LEU A 126 -2.93 -6.49 9.34
N LEU A 127 -3.80 -6.95 8.46
CA LEU A 127 -5.24 -7.03 8.65
C LEU A 127 -5.67 -8.49 8.79
N THR A 128 -6.83 -8.73 9.40
CA THR A 128 -7.46 -10.05 9.33
C THR A 128 -8.03 -10.28 7.94
N GLN A 129 -8.07 -11.53 7.48
CA GLN A 129 -8.64 -11.87 6.16
C GLN A 129 -10.08 -11.33 6.01
N THR A 130 -10.93 -11.53 7.02
CA THR A 130 -12.30 -10.98 7.03
C THR A 130 -12.34 -9.47 6.86
N ARG A 131 -11.35 -8.75 7.42
CA ARG A 131 -11.25 -7.29 7.26
C ARG A 131 -10.80 -6.92 5.86
N VAL A 132 -9.84 -7.63 5.28
CA VAL A 132 -9.41 -7.46 3.88
C VAL A 132 -10.58 -7.65 2.92
N ASP A 133 -11.34 -8.74 3.09
CA ASP A 133 -12.51 -9.07 2.27
C ASP A 133 -13.59 -7.98 2.38
N SER A 134 -13.94 -7.60 3.62
CA SER A 134 -14.94 -6.55 3.87
C SER A 134 -14.57 -5.20 3.25
N LEU A 135 -13.30 -4.78 3.37
CA LEU A 135 -12.83 -3.52 2.79
C LEU A 135 -12.73 -3.57 1.26
N THR A 136 -12.40 -4.74 0.70
CA THR A 136 -12.33 -4.94 -0.75
C THR A 136 -13.73 -4.92 -1.36
N ASN A 137 -14.70 -5.58 -0.72
CA ASN A 137 -16.10 -5.53 -1.15
C ASN A 137 -16.67 -4.11 -1.08
N PHE A 138 -16.41 -3.40 0.02
CA PHE A 138 -16.78 -1.98 0.15
C PHE A 138 -16.24 -1.11 -0.99
N LEU A 139 -15.02 -1.38 -1.46
CA LEU A 139 -14.43 -0.64 -2.58
C LEU A 139 -15.01 -1.03 -3.95
N ALA A 140 -15.44 -2.28 -4.11
CA ALA A 140 -16.05 -2.76 -5.35
C ALA A 140 -17.48 -2.23 -5.52
N GLU A 141 -18.24 -2.16 -4.42
CA GLU A 141 -19.65 -1.79 -4.37
C GLU A 141 -19.89 -0.71 -3.30
N PRO A 142 -19.42 0.54 -3.51
CA PRO A 142 -19.46 1.58 -2.47
C PRO A 142 -20.87 2.09 -2.12
N PHE A 143 -21.90 1.70 -2.87
CA PHE A 143 -23.28 2.23 -2.76
C PHE A 143 -24.38 1.16 -2.74
N ASP A 144 -24.05 -0.12 -2.64
CA ASP A 144 -25.08 -1.16 -2.52
C ASP A 144 -25.57 -1.20 -1.06
N GLU A 145 -26.73 -0.56 -0.82
CA GLU A 145 -27.54 -0.65 0.42
C GLU A 145 -28.36 -1.94 0.50
#